data_AF-A0A7J3CTR5-F1
#
_entry.id   AF-A0A7J3CTR5-F1
#
_cell.length_a   1.000
_cell.length_b   1.000
_cell.length_c   1.000
_cell.angle_alpha   90.00
_cell.angle_beta   90.00
_cell.angle_gamma   90.00
#
_symmetry.space_group_name_H-M   'P 1'
#
loop_
_entity.id
_entity.type
_entity.pdbx_description
1 polymer ?
#
loop_
_entity_poly.entity_id
_entity_poly.type
_entity_poly.pdbx_seq_one_letter_code
_entity_poly.pdbx_strand_id
1 'polypeptide(L)'
;MYKPFFLLFFLLFFLDSIYCLNATLVYASTTSNGLAYPKLREWNSSSNSWGSEVELSPGSSANISSIRIYYAPNNQKRIIVTQNILGELDLYVSWNGSTWYRTANISKLWTTAPTVYYRGFDLAYEYATNNAILVFSVVNTSTTCDLGYFFIPANATTINSSQYGCINDATVSTDITSRFVMMASKPNYSSREIIVASTETSQDDVNAWIWNGSSWGNQKEVASAATSTGDYEAAAVAYSADGSQAMFIAGDGTVGYVNYTFWNGSSWSTTSYFDIDTTDSVDVQFASLHADMNSSSKYMVASFVDGGADLTFAIWNGTSWTVSPNIDTTVDVSTGRCADAAFNYSRTGVLVWDTDTTGTTLSVRNFSTAGLVATTNTYSTHTGTGQWMRLFSSPNISDSPRLFGLRKNTALGLYSFYHTGNGLSTETAITTNNGPVGYEAFWLDFIKKVDNLGPSFSSPTVNTTST
;
A
#
# COMPACT_ATOMS: atom_id res chain seq x y z
N MET A 1 44.44 42.98 -41.25
CA MET A 1 43.73 41.72 -41.54
C MET A 1 43.85 40.82 -40.31
N TYR A 2 43.02 41.05 -39.29
CA TYR A 2 42.88 40.20 -38.11
C TYR A 2 41.38 40.09 -37.84
N LYS A 3 40.81 38.90 -38.04
CA LYS A 3 39.43 38.59 -37.67
C LYS A 3 39.42 38.17 -36.19
N PRO A 4 38.51 38.68 -35.35
CA PRO A 4 38.30 38.09 -34.04
C PRO A 4 37.54 36.77 -34.20
N PHE A 5 38.09 35.71 -33.62
CA PHE A 5 37.42 34.43 -33.46
C PHE A 5 36.37 34.59 -32.36
N PHE A 6 35.09 34.65 -32.73
CA PHE A 6 33.99 34.49 -31.78
C PHE A 6 33.95 33.02 -31.38
N LEU A 7 34.47 32.70 -30.20
CA LEU A 7 34.27 31.39 -29.58
C LEU A 7 32.85 31.38 -29.02
N LEU A 8 31.91 30.83 -29.78
CA LEU A 8 30.55 30.59 -29.33
C LEU A 8 30.59 29.45 -28.28
N PHE A 9 30.58 29.81 -27.01
CA PHE A 9 30.44 28.84 -25.92
C PHE A 9 29.01 28.32 -25.97
N PHE A 10 28.79 27.17 -26.62
CA PHE A 10 27.57 26.40 -26.46
C PHE A 10 27.58 25.85 -25.03
N LEU A 11 26.98 26.60 -24.12
CA LEU A 11 26.60 26.10 -22.81
C LEU A 11 25.47 25.09 -23.07
N LEU A 12 25.83 23.82 -23.28
CA LEU A 12 24.89 22.72 -23.08
C LEU A 12 24.54 22.76 -21.59
N PHE A 13 23.48 23.48 -21.25
CA PHE A 13 22.68 23.08 -20.11
C PHE A 13 22.19 21.67 -20.46
N PHE A 14 22.87 20.65 -19.94
CA PHE A 14 22.13 19.48 -19.49
C PHE A 14 21.11 20.06 -18.51
N LEU A 15 19.89 20.31 -19.00
CA LEU A 15 18.73 20.14 -18.15
C LEU A 15 18.89 18.72 -17.66
N ASP A 16 19.34 18.57 -16.41
CA ASP A 16 19.17 17.32 -15.69
C ASP A 16 17.70 16.97 -15.90
N SER A 17 17.47 15.96 -16.72
CA SER A 17 16.16 15.40 -16.96
C SER A 17 15.50 15.28 -15.59
N ILE A 18 14.34 15.90 -15.41
CA ILE A 18 13.63 15.84 -14.13
C ILE A 18 13.28 14.36 -13.90
N TYR A 19 14.13 13.64 -13.16
CA TYR A 19 14.07 12.19 -13.00
C TYR A 19 12.95 11.74 -12.05
N CYS A 20 12.09 12.64 -11.57
CA CYS A 20 10.86 12.24 -10.90
C CYS A 20 9.78 12.00 -11.94
N LEU A 21 9.81 10.79 -12.52
CA LEU A 21 8.78 10.33 -13.44
C LEU A 21 7.57 9.85 -12.62
N ASN A 22 6.37 9.97 -13.17
CA ASN A 22 5.06 10.03 -12.51
C ASN A 22 4.78 9.00 -11.39
N ALA A 23 5.42 7.84 -11.42
CA ALA A 23 5.28 6.81 -10.39
C ALA A 23 6.60 6.08 -10.16
N THR A 24 6.79 5.56 -8.96
CA THR A 24 7.93 4.72 -8.62
C THR A 24 7.44 3.35 -8.21
N LEU A 25 7.92 2.32 -8.90
CA LEU A 25 7.78 0.92 -8.53
C LEU A 25 9.01 0.50 -7.73
N VAL A 26 8.80 -0.08 -6.55
CA VAL A 26 9.84 -0.68 -5.72
C VAL A 26 9.60 -2.17 -5.57
N TYR A 27 10.66 -2.97 -5.53
CA TYR A 27 10.56 -4.43 -5.48
C TYR A 27 11.86 -5.08 -4.99
N ALA A 28 11.77 -6.32 -4.51
CA ALA A 28 12.93 -7.18 -4.28
C ALA A 28 13.16 -8.09 -5.48
N SER A 29 14.42 -8.31 -5.88
CA SER A 29 14.73 -9.25 -6.97
C SER A 29 16.08 -9.94 -6.81
N THR A 30 16.28 -11.11 -7.45
CA THR A 30 17.59 -11.77 -7.53
C THR A 30 18.53 -11.16 -8.57
N THR A 31 18.08 -10.15 -9.33
CA THR A 31 18.97 -9.36 -10.18
C THR A 31 20.08 -8.71 -9.35
N SER A 32 21.23 -8.47 -9.99
CA SER A 32 22.38 -7.78 -9.39
C SER A 32 22.81 -8.41 -8.06
N ASN A 33 22.77 -7.67 -6.94
CA ASN A 33 23.27 -8.15 -5.65
C ASN A 33 22.26 -9.00 -4.85
N GLY A 34 21.10 -9.30 -5.44
CA GLY A 34 20.15 -10.26 -4.88
C GLY A 34 19.12 -9.67 -3.92
N LEU A 35 18.30 -10.53 -3.32
CA LEU A 35 17.02 -10.16 -2.66
C LEU A 35 17.14 -9.27 -1.40
N ALA A 36 18.34 -9.08 -0.85
CA ALA A 36 18.58 -8.17 0.26
C ALA A 36 18.67 -6.69 -0.17
N TYR A 37 18.71 -6.42 -1.47
CA TYR A 37 18.86 -5.08 -2.03
C TYR A 37 17.52 -4.61 -2.61
N PRO A 38 16.99 -3.46 -2.20
CA PRO A 38 15.80 -2.88 -2.83
C PRO A 38 16.10 -2.48 -4.27
N LYS A 39 15.16 -2.76 -5.18
CA LYS A 39 15.18 -2.28 -6.56
C LYS A 39 14.07 -1.28 -6.77
N LEU A 40 14.28 -0.38 -7.71
CA LEU A 40 13.22 0.50 -8.18
C LEU A 40 13.27 0.71 -9.70
N ARG A 41 12.12 1.10 -10.24
CA ARG A 41 11.96 1.62 -11.61
C ARG A 41 11.00 2.81 -11.56
N GLU A 42 11.27 3.78 -12.42
CA GLU A 42 10.46 5.00 -12.55
C GLU A 42 9.57 4.91 -13.79
N TRP A 43 8.31 5.35 -13.69
CA TRP A 43 7.35 5.34 -14.80
C TRP A 43 7.33 6.67 -15.54
N ASN A 44 7.63 6.66 -16.83
CA ASN A 44 7.48 7.83 -17.70
C ASN A 44 6.14 7.81 -18.44
N SER A 45 5.22 8.70 -18.05
CA SER A 45 3.92 8.86 -18.74
C SER A 45 4.02 9.40 -20.16
N SER A 46 5.09 10.12 -20.51
CA SER A 46 5.25 10.66 -21.88
C SER A 46 5.58 9.58 -22.90
N SER A 47 6.22 8.48 -22.47
CA SER A 47 6.57 7.34 -23.32
C SER A 47 5.82 6.05 -22.96
N ASN A 48 4.94 6.10 -21.96
CA ASN A 48 4.26 4.94 -21.38
C ASN A 48 5.19 3.75 -21.12
N SER A 49 6.32 4.01 -20.45
CA SER A 49 7.35 3.01 -20.24
C SER A 49 8.05 3.14 -18.88
N TRP A 50 8.45 2.00 -18.33
CA TRP A 50 9.37 1.93 -17.20
C TRP A 50 10.80 2.27 -17.60
N GLY A 51 11.50 3.01 -16.74
CA GLY A 51 12.93 3.22 -16.83
C GLY A 51 13.77 1.97 -16.50
N SER A 52 15.09 2.13 -16.55
CA SER A 52 16.03 1.11 -16.11
C SER A 52 15.88 0.80 -14.62
N GLU A 53 16.20 -0.44 -14.25
CA GLU A 53 16.32 -0.83 -12.85
C GLU A 53 17.43 -0.04 -12.16
N VAL A 54 17.14 0.45 -10.96
CA VAL A 54 18.11 1.05 -10.04
C VAL A 54 18.13 0.21 -8.77
N GLU A 55 19.31 -0.18 -8.34
CA GLU A 55 19.52 -0.89 -7.08
C GLU A 55 19.96 0.08 -5.98
N LEU A 56 19.32 0.00 -4.81
CA LEU A 56 19.68 0.77 -3.63
C LEU A 56 20.72 0.04 -2.79
N SER A 57 21.34 0.75 -1.84
CA SER A 57 22.18 0.11 -0.83
C SER A 57 21.40 -1.01 -0.12
N PRO A 58 22.08 -2.09 0.30
CA PRO A 58 21.38 -3.25 0.86
C PRO A 58 20.62 -2.85 2.11
N GLY A 59 19.53 -3.56 2.35
CA GLY A 59 18.93 -3.62 3.67
C GLY A 59 19.80 -4.41 4.64
N SER A 60 19.17 -4.88 5.70
CA SER A 60 19.60 -5.97 6.56
C SER A 60 20.06 -7.21 5.77
N SER A 61 20.79 -8.13 6.42
CA SER A 61 21.50 -9.24 5.77
C SER A 61 20.61 -10.38 5.21
N ALA A 62 19.28 -10.23 5.24
CA ALA A 62 18.34 -11.25 4.78
C ALA A 62 17.44 -10.74 3.63
N ASN A 63 16.77 -11.68 2.96
CA ASN A 63 15.92 -11.38 1.82
C ASN A 63 14.75 -10.48 2.21
N ILE A 64 14.49 -9.44 1.43
CA ILE A 64 13.33 -8.55 1.58
C ILE A 64 12.05 -9.36 1.30
N SER A 65 11.19 -9.46 2.31
CA SER A 65 9.89 -10.13 2.27
C SER A 65 8.75 -9.15 1.94
N SER A 66 8.87 -7.89 2.34
CA SER A 66 7.90 -6.85 2.00
C SER A 66 8.60 -5.51 1.81
N ILE A 67 8.13 -4.70 0.87
CA ILE A 67 8.68 -3.39 0.55
C ILE A 67 7.54 -2.47 0.18
N ARG A 68 7.50 -1.27 0.75
CA ARG A 68 6.51 -0.24 0.42
C ARG A 68 7.18 1.09 0.14
N ILE A 69 6.66 1.82 -0.83
CA ILE A 69 7.05 3.20 -1.12
C ILE A 69 5.84 4.13 -0.96
N TYR A 70 6.06 5.30 -0.37
CA TYR A 70 5.04 6.33 -0.27
C TYR A 70 5.59 7.71 -0.57
N TYR A 71 4.89 8.43 -1.42
CA TYR A 71 5.10 9.85 -1.70
C TYR A 71 4.37 10.73 -0.69
N ALA A 72 5.06 11.78 -0.27
CA ALA A 72 4.49 12.87 0.49
C ALA A 72 3.38 13.58 -0.31
N PRO A 73 2.29 14.04 0.35
CA PRO A 73 1.17 14.66 -0.35
C PRO A 73 1.47 15.98 -1.07
N ASN A 74 2.39 16.78 -0.53
CA ASN A 74 2.60 18.17 -0.98
C ASN A 74 4.02 18.49 -1.45
N ASN A 75 4.89 17.49 -1.55
CA ASN A 75 6.24 17.65 -2.09
C ASN A 75 6.75 16.32 -2.68
N GLN A 76 8.01 16.29 -3.12
CA GLN A 76 8.62 15.12 -3.76
C GLN A 76 9.28 14.13 -2.79
N LYS A 77 9.19 14.37 -1.47
CA LYS A 77 9.72 13.41 -0.51
C LYS A 77 9.02 12.08 -0.69
N ARG A 78 9.80 11.02 -0.72
CA ARG A 78 9.31 9.65 -0.75
C ARG A 78 10.13 8.79 0.19
N ILE A 79 9.45 7.84 0.81
CA ILE A 79 10.04 6.94 1.79
C ILE A 79 9.79 5.51 1.32
N ILE A 80 10.85 4.72 1.29
CA ILE A 80 10.77 3.26 1.17
C ILE A 80 10.97 2.67 2.55
N VAL A 81 10.14 1.71 2.91
CA VAL A 81 10.35 0.84 4.07
C VAL A 81 10.47 -0.60 3.58
N THR A 82 11.50 -1.30 4.02
CA THR A 82 11.69 -2.73 3.73
C THR A 82 11.60 -3.54 5.00
N GLN A 83 10.94 -4.68 4.91
CA GLN A 83 10.92 -5.75 5.91
C GLN A 83 11.62 -6.96 5.30
N ASN A 84 12.54 -7.58 6.02
CA ASN A 84 13.15 -8.83 5.60
C ASN A 84 12.45 -10.06 6.21
N ILE A 85 12.84 -11.27 5.80
CA ILE A 85 12.29 -12.53 6.34
C ILE A 85 12.55 -12.73 7.85
N LEU A 86 13.54 -12.04 8.43
CA LEU A 86 13.84 -12.05 9.85
C LEU A 86 13.10 -10.93 10.63
N GLY A 87 12.23 -10.18 9.96
CA GLY A 87 11.43 -9.11 10.54
C GLY A 87 12.19 -7.81 10.76
N GLU A 88 13.39 -7.66 10.20
CA GLU A 88 14.17 -6.42 10.37
C GLU A 88 13.68 -5.36 9.39
N LEU A 89 13.52 -4.13 9.90
CA LEU A 89 13.09 -2.97 9.11
C LEU A 89 14.28 -2.09 8.72
N ASP A 90 14.28 -1.60 7.48
CA ASP A 90 15.13 -0.50 7.02
C ASP A 90 14.27 0.60 6.39
N LEU A 91 14.76 1.84 6.45
CA LEU A 91 14.10 3.00 5.89
C LEU A 91 15.03 3.75 4.94
N TYR A 92 14.49 4.13 3.78
CA TYR A 92 15.19 4.90 2.75
C TYR A 92 14.40 6.16 2.43
N VAL A 93 15.03 7.33 2.48
CA VAL A 93 14.38 8.60 2.14
C VAL A 93 15.03 9.20 0.90
N SER A 94 14.20 9.73 -0.01
CA SER A 94 14.65 10.54 -1.14
C SER A 94 13.71 11.70 -1.41
N TRP A 95 14.24 12.71 -2.10
CA TRP A 95 13.51 13.90 -2.56
C TRP A 95 13.60 14.11 -4.06
N ASN A 96 14.72 13.71 -4.67
CA ASN A 96 14.98 13.82 -6.11
C ASN A 96 14.89 12.47 -6.83
N GLY A 97 14.70 11.41 -6.04
CA GLY A 97 14.66 10.05 -6.50
C GLY A 97 15.95 9.38 -6.91
N SER A 98 17.05 10.12 -6.90
CA SER A 98 18.39 9.63 -7.27
C SER A 98 19.27 9.43 -6.05
N THR A 99 19.22 10.36 -5.09
CA THR A 99 19.95 10.29 -3.83
C THR A 99 19.06 9.65 -2.77
N TRP A 100 19.53 8.57 -2.17
CA TRP A 100 18.79 7.82 -1.15
C TRP A 100 19.59 7.77 0.15
N TYR A 101 18.95 8.20 1.23
CA TYR A 101 19.50 8.17 2.58
C TYR A 101 18.92 6.98 3.33
N ARG A 102 19.77 6.07 3.81
CA ARG A 102 19.35 4.86 4.53
C ARG A 102 19.50 5.05 6.04
N THR A 103 18.48 4.66 6.80
CA THR A 103 18.59 4.32 8.22
C THR A 103 18.39 2.81 8.37
N ALA A 104 19.42 2.12 8.83
CA ALA A 104 19.47 0.66 8.88
C ALA A 104 18.87 0.09 10.18
N ASN A 105 18.28 -1.10 10.11
CA ASN A 105 17.86 -1.91 11.27
C ASN A 105 17.08 -1.10 12.31
N ILE A 106 16.06 -0.37 11.86
CA ILE A 106 15.34 0.59 12.71
C ILE A 106 14.44 -0.09 13.74
N SER A 107 14.02 -1.32 13.46
CA SER A 107 13.24 -2.17 14.37
C SER A 107 13.27 -3.62 13.91
N LYS A 108 12.74 -4.51 14.75
CA LYS A 108 12.54 -5.92 14.48
C LYS A 108 11.12 -6.34 14.88
N LEU A 109 10.41 -7.02 13.97
CA LEU A 109 9.00 -7.38 14.11
C LEU A 109 8.76 -8.70 14.86
N TRP A 110 9.73 -9.62 14.83
CA TRP A 110 9.63 -10.93 15.49
C TRP A 110 11.00 -11.50 15.84
N THR A 111 11.05 -12.37 16.85
CA THR A 111 12.25 -13.17 17.18
C THR A 111 12.35 -14.44 16.34
N THR A 112 11.20 -15.02 15.96
CA THR A 112 11.06 -16.20 15.12
C THR A 112 10.24 -15.86 13.88
N ALA A 113 10.77 -16.17 12.70
CA ALA A 113 10.09 -15.85 11.45
C ALA A 113 8.77 -16.64 11.30
N PRO A 114 7.68 -15.98 10.88
CA PRO A 114 6.43 -16.67 10.55
C PRO A 114 6.63 -17.56 9.32
N THR A 115 5.83 -18.61 9.22
CA THR A 115 5.81 -19.54 8.07
C THR A 115 4.94 -19.06 6.92
N VAL A 116 4.11 -18.05 7.17
CA VAL A 116 3.19 -17.43 6.20
C VAL A 116 3.54 -15.96 6.00
N TYR A 117 2.95 -15.33 4.98
CA TYR A 117 3.16 -13.93 4.67
C TYR A 117 2.60 -13.02 5.76
N TYR A 118 3.49 -12.36 6.54
CA TYR A 118 3.14 -11.25 7.44
C TYR A 118 3.76 -9.94 6.99
N ARG A 119 3.07 -8.85 7.30
CA ARG A 119 3.52 -7.48 7.04
C ARG A 119 3.14 -6.58 8.22
N GLY A 120 3.89 -6.75 9.31
CA GLY A 120 3.67 -6.03 10.56
C GLY A 120 4.17 -4.59 10.53
N PHE A 121 4.11 -3.87 9.39
CA PHE A 121 4.45 -2.45 9.33
C PHE A 121 3.64 -1.74 8.24
N ASP A 122 3.40 -0.45 8.42
CA ASP A 122 2.95 0.42 7.33
C ASP A 122 3.39 1.87 7.56
N LEU A 123 3.27 2.71 6.53
CA LEU A 123 3.62 4.13 6.62
C LEU A 123 2.53 4.99 5.98
N ALA A 124 2.22 6.10 6.64
CA ALA A 124 1.34 7.13 6.08
C ALA A 124 1.89 8.53 6.37
N TYR A 125 1.48 9.50 5.56
CA TYR A 125 1.84 10.90 5.74
C TYR A 125 0.69 11.69 6.39
N GLU A 126 1.03 12.61 7.27
CA GLU A 126 0.16 13.73 7.59
C GLU A 126 0.04 14.60 6.35
N TYR A 127 -1.18 14.80 5.85
CA TYR A 127 -1.39 15.53 4.60
C TYR A 127 -0.96 17.00 4.72
N ALA A 128 -1.25 17.65 5.84
CA ALA A 128 -0.96 19.07 6.05
C ALA A 128 0.52 19.42 6.18
N THR A 129 1.33 18.48 6.66
CA THR A 129 2.71 18.77 7.09
C THR A 129 3.75 18.02 6.27
N ASN A 130 3.39 16.96 5.56
CA ASN A 130 4.31 15.97 4.97
C ASN A 130 5.20 15.25 6.00
N ASN A 131 4.87 15.31 7.29
CA ASN A 131 5.46 14.38 8.25
C ASN A 131 4.94 12.98 7.93
N ALA A 132 5.82 11.98 7.97
CA ALA A 132 5.41 10.59 7.88
C ALA A 132 5.40 9.94 9.26
N ILE A 133 4.54 8.94 9.42
CA ILE A 133 4.52 8.06 10.57
C ILE A 133 4.63 6.64 10.04
N LEU A 134 5.65 5.93 10.50
CA LEU A 134 5.83 4.50 10.32
C LEU A 134 5.31 3.81 11.58
N VAL A 135 4.30 2.94 11.45
CA VAL A 135 3.83 2.09 12.55
C VAL A 135 4.25 0.65 12.27
N PHE A 136 4.65 -0.08 13.30
CA PHE A 136 5.14 -1.44 13.19
C PHE A 136 4.81 -2.30 14.42
N SER A 137 4.61 -3.59 14.21
CA SER A 137 4.61 -4.61 15.27
C SER A 137 5.98 -4.64 15.92
N VAL A 138 6.02 -4.70 17.24
CA VAL A 138 7.25 -4.52 18.00
C VAL A 138 7.57 -5.77 18.80
N VAL A 139 8.84 -6.15 18.83
CA VAL A 139 9.33 -7.18 19.75
C VAL A 139 9.67 -6.50 21.08
N ASN A 140 8.78 -6.62 22.04
CA ASN A 140 9.05 -6.23 23.43
C ASN A 140 8.32 -7.16 24.40
N THR A 141 8.11 -6.72 25.65
CA THR A 141 7.36 -7.47 26.69
C THR A 141 6.49 -6.52 27.53
N SER A 142 6.17 -5.35 26.97
CA SER A 142 5.53 -4.23 27.63
C SER A 142 4.05 -4.29 27.32
N THR A 143 3.24 -4.54 28.34
CA THR A 143 1.76 -4.56 28.27
C THR A 143 1.12 -3.20 27.99
N THR A 144 1.90 -2.24 27.52
CA THR A 144 1.49 -0.88 27.18
C THR A 144 2.02 -0.43 25.82
N CYS A 145 2.60 -1.34 25.02
CA CYS A 145 3.32 -1.03 23.79
C CYS A 145 3.20 -2.17 22.78
N ASP A 146 2.02 -2.30 22.21
CA ASP A 146 1.66 -3.38 21.29
C ASP A 146 2.07 -3.07 19.84
N LEU A 147 2.13 -1.78 19.50
CA LEU A 147 2.75 -1.29 18.27
C LEU A 147 3.76 -0.18 18.59
N GLY A 148 4.87 -0.17 17.86
CA GLY A 148 5.83 0.92 17.85
C GLY A 148 5.55 1.89 16.70
N TYR A 149 5.93 3.16 16.86
CA TYR A 149 5.92 4.11 15.75
C TYR A 149 7.12 5.06 15.75
N PHE A 150 7.59 5.39 14.55
CA PHE A 150 8.55 6.46 14.29
C PHE A 150 7.88 7.63 13.61
N PHE A 151 8.16 8.83 14.10
CA PHE A 151 7.84 10.07 13.42
C PHE A 151 9.01 10.47 12.52
N ILE A 152 8.72 10.72 11.24
CA ILE A 152 9.71 11.12 10.23
C ILE A 152 9.35 12.54 9.78
N PRO A 153 9.99 13.59 10.33
CA PRO A 153 9.68 14.98 10.02
C PRO A 153 9.75 15.28 8.52
N ALA A 154 8.96 16.24 8.05
CA ALA A 154 8.85 16.62 6.66
C ALA A 154 10.21 16.71 5.96
N ASN A 155 11.19 17.40 6.57
CA ASN A 155 12.51 17.65 5.98
C ASN A 155 13.60 16.64 6.38
N ALA A 156 13.26 15.59 7.12
CA ALA A 156 14.24 14.59 7.56
C ALA A 156 14.66 13.67 6.43
N THR A 157 15.96 13.33 6.38
CA THR A 157 16.55 12.32 5.48
C THR A 157 16.85 11.01 6.21
N THR A 158 16.92 11.01 7.54
CA THR A 158 17.11 9.84 8.40
C THR A 158 16.25 9.97 9.65
N ILE A 159 16.18 8.91 10.46
CA ILE A 159 15.54 8.93 11.79
C ILE A 159 16.52 8.57 12.89
N ASN A 160 16.21 8.98 14.12
CA ASN A 160 16.82 8.41 15.32
C ASN A 160 16.10 7.10 15.66
N SER A 161 16.74 5.96 15.43
CA SER A 161 16.17 4.63 15.71
C SER A 161 16.33 4.17 17.16
N SER A 162 16.95 4.97 18.05
CA SER A 162 17.16 4.56 19.45
C SER A 162 15.90 4.58 20.32
N GLN A 163 14.82 5.24 19.87
CA GLN A 163 13.56 5.29 20.60
C GLN A 163 12.39 5.48 19.63
N TYR A 164 11.31 4.73 19.85
CA TYR A 164 10.02 4.86 19.17
C TYR A 164 8.91 5.21 20.18
N GLY A 165 7.79 5.73 19.69
CA GLY A 165 6.58 5.88 20.49
C GLY A 165 5.74 4.60 20.48
N CYS A 166 4.83 4.47 21.44
CA CYS A 166 3.98 3.28 21.60
C CYS A 166 2.51 3.56 21.30
N ILE A 167 1.83 2.58 20.72
CA ILE A 167 0.37 2.47 20.66
C ILE A 167 0.00 1.26 21.51
N ASN A 168 -1.03 1.41 22.32
CA ASN A 168 -1.51 0.37 23.22
C ASN A 168 -2.92 -0.06 22.85
N ASP A 169 -3.14 -1.36 22.80
CA ASP A 169 -4.45 -1.96 23.03
C ASP A 169 -4.73 -1.94 24.53
N ALA A 170 -5.59 -1.02 24.95
CA ALA A 170 -5.97 -0.90 26.35
C ALA A 170 -7.04 -1.91 26.80
N THR A 171 -7.56 -2.74 25.89
CA THR A 171 -8.57 -3.76 26.18
C THR A 171 -7.95 -5.08 26.65
N VAL A 172 -6.68 -5.31 26.30
CA VAL A 172 -5.90 -6.46 26.71
C VAL A 172 -4.87 -6.05 27.76
N SER A 173 -4.53 -6.97 28.68
CA SER A 173 -3.59 -6.71 29.80
C SER A 173 -2.23 -7.39 29.64
N THR A 174 -2.05 -8.10 28.53
CA THR A 174 -0.82 -8.78 28.12
C THR A 174 -0.21 -8.06 26.94
N ASP A 175 1.11 -8.16 26.79
CA ASP A 175 1.80 -7.76 25.56
C ASP A 175 1.29 -8.61 24.40
N ILE A 176 0.91 -7.95 23.31
CA ILE A 176 0.44 -8.58 22.07
C ILE A 176 1.35 -8.19 20.91
N THR A 177 1.37 -9.01 19.86
CA THR A 177 2.09 -8.71 18.62
C THR A 177 1.11 -8.66 17.46
N SER A 178 1.49 -8.03 16.35
CA SER A 178 0.62 -7.89 15.18
C SER A 178 1.23 -8.51 13.92
N ARG A 179 0.39 -9.22 13.15
CA ARG A 179 0.77 -9.85 11.87
C ARG A 179 0.66 -8.89 10.69
N PHE A 180 -0.33 -8.00 10.72
CA PHE A 180 -0.55 -6.97 9.69
C PHE A 180 -0.77 -5.62 10.35
N VAL A 181 -0.16 -4.59 9.76
CA VAL A 181 -0.44 -3.18 10.09
C VAL A 181 -0.88 -2.50 8.81
N MET A 182 -1.95 -1.73 8.84
CA MET A 182 -2.51 -1.04 7.66
C MET A 182 -2.79 0.41 8.03
N MET A 183 -2.41 1.35 7.16
CA MET A 183 -2.58 2.77 7.42
C MET A 183 -3.15 3.53 6.23
N ALA A 184 -3.87 4.61 6.50
CA ALA A 184 -4.27 5.57 5.47
C ALA A 184 -4.24 7.02 5.99
N SER A 185 -3.89 7.94 5.10
CA SER A 185 -3.93 9.37 5.39
C SER A 185 -5.32 9.93 5.11
N LYS A 186 -5.81 10.85 5.94
CA LYS A 186 -6.97 11.67 5.55
C LYS A 186 -6.60 12.55 4.36
N PRO A 187 -7.29 12.45 3.20
CA PRO A 187 -6.92 13.13 1.96
C PRO A 187 -7.37 14.60 1.96
N ASN A 188 -7.01 15.35 3.00
CA ASN A 188 -7.33 16.77 3.16
C ASN A 188 -6.07 17.56 3.50
N TYR A 189 -5.75 18.57 2.68
CA TYR A 189 -4.56 19.42 2.80
C TYR A 189 -4.38 20.16 4.13
N SER A 190 -5.41 20.29 4.97
CA SER A 190 -5.28 20.87 6.32
C SER A 190 -5.24 19.81 7.43
N SER A 191 -5.41 18.53 7.10
CA SER A 191 -5.49 17.46 8.07
C SER A 191 -4.13 16.83 8.38
N ARG A 192 -3.96 16.49 9.65
CA ARG A 192 -2.88 15.64 10.15
C ARG A 192 -3.41 14.27 10.59
N GLU A 193 -4.67 13.97 10.28
CA GLU A 193 -5.33 12.76 10.73
C GLU A 193 -4.85 11.55 9.92
N ILE A 194 -4.47 10.50 10.64
CA ILE A 194 -4.05 9.22 10.05
C ILE A 194 -4.79 8.11 10.78
N ILE A 195 -5.18 7.11 10.03
CA ILE A 195 -5.78 5.89 10.55
C ILE A 195 -4.72 4.78 10.61
N VAL A 196 -4.79 3.94 11.63
CA VAL A 196 -4.07 2.66 11.66
C VAL A 196 -5.02 1.55 12.09
N ALA A 197 -4.91 0.40 11.45
CA ALA A 197 -5.44 -0.86 11.94
C ALA A 197 -4.31 -1.88 12.09
N SER A 198 -4.49 -2.80 13.02
CA SER A 198 -3.65 -3.99 13.15
C SER A 198 -4.47 -5.24 13.33
N THR A 199 -3.95 -6.35 12.83
CA THR A 199 -4.44 -7.70 13.11
C THR A 199 -3.47 -8.36 14.07
N GLU A 200 -3.97 -8.83 15.20
CA GLU A 200 -3.16 -9.31 16.31
C GLU A 200 -2.85 -10.80 16.20
N THR A 201 -1.60 -11.17 16.46
CA THR A 201 -1.11 -12.55 16.34
C THR A 201 -1.66 -13.45 17.44
N SER A 202 -1.76 -12.97 18.67
CA SER A 202 -2.03 -13.81 19.84
C SER A 202 -3.50 -13.85 20.26
N GLN A 203 -4.26 -12.80 19.94
CA GLN A 203 -5.69 -12.69 20.28
C GLN A 203 -6.60 -12.86 19.06
N ASP A 204 -6.04 -12.72 17.85
CA ASP A 204 -6.79 -12.63 16.59
C ASP A 204 -7.73 -11.42 16.51
N ASP A 205 -7.56 -10.44 17.39
CA ASP A 205 -8.35 -9.22 17.35
C ASP A 205 -7.89 -8.31 16.19
N VAL A 206 -8.82 -7.51 15.68
CA VAL A 206 -8.55 -6.46 14.71
C VAL A 206 -8.91 -5.14 15.34
N ASN A 207 -7.88 -4.36 15.68
CA ASN A 207 -8.00 -3.10 16.38
C ASN A 207 -7.60 -1.93 15.50
N ALA A 208 -8.15 -0.75 15.82
CA ALA A 208 -7.96 0.48 15.07
C ALA A 208 -7.72 1.69 15.98
N TRP A 209 -6.88 2.63 15.55
CA TRP A 209 -6.60 3.88 16.26
C TRP A 209 -6.54 5.07 15.29
N ILE A 210 -6.75 6.26 15.83
CA ILE A 210 -6.67 7.53 15.10
C ILE A 210 -5.51 8.35 15.65
N TRP A 211 -4.60 8.75 14.76
CA TRP A 211 -3.63 9.80 15.02
C TRP A 211 -4.28 11.14 14.70
N ASN A 212 -4.29 12.07 15.65
CA ASN A 212 -4.93 13.37 15.48
C ASN A 212 -3.95 14.51 15.05
N GLY A 213 -2.68 14.20 14.82
CA GLY A 213 -1.61 15.20 14.66
C GLY A 213 -0.71 15.38 15.88
N SER A 214 -1.05 14.79 17.03
CA SER A 214 -0.27 14.95 18.26
C SER A 214 -0.19 13.69 19.10
N SER A 215 -1.25 12.88 19.08
CA SER A 215 -1.33 11.64 19.84
C SER A 215 -2.20 10.61 19.12
N TRP A 216 -1.93 9.34 19.42
CA TRP A 216 -2.85 8.25 19.11
C TRP A 216 -3.98 8.22 20.13
N GLY A 217 -5.17 7.82 19.70
CA GLY A 217 -6.34 7.66 20.57
C GLY A 217 -7.51 7.07 19.79
N ASN A 218 -8.70 7.15 20.40
CA ASN A 218 -9.95 6.64 19.83
C ASN A 218 -9.84 5.17 19.40
N GLN A 219 -9.28 4.30 20.26
CA GLN A 219 -9.19 2.87 19.95
C GLN A 219 -10.58 2.30 19.63
N LYS A 220 -10.63 1.41 18.64
CA LYS A 220 -11.81 0.65 18.26
C LYS A 220 -11.44 -0.79 17.92
N GLU A 221 -11.97 -1.73 18.68
CA GLU A 221 -12.03 -3.13 18.28
C GLU A 221 -13.07 -3.28 17.17
N VAL A 222 -12.61 -3.75 16.01
CA VAL A 222 -13.41 -3.97 14.79
C VAL A 222 -13.89 -5.42 14.73
N ALA A 223 -13.04 -6.37 15.13
CA ALA A 223 -13.35 -7.79 15.29
C ALA A 223 -12.60 -8.33 16.52
N SER A 224 -13.26 -9.16 17.33
CA SER A 224 -12.76 -9.64 18.62
C SER A 224 -12.37 -11.14 18.62
N ALA A 225 -12.18 -11.73 17.43
CA ALA A 225 -11.75 -13.12 17.22
C ALA A 225 -11.64 -13.47 15.71
N ALA A 226 -10.85 -12.77 14.91
CA ALA A 226 -10.70 -13.01 13.46
C ALA A 226 -9.93 -14.31 13.10
N THR A 227 -10.01 -15.33 13.95
CA THR A 227 -9.26 -16.61 13.89
C THR A 227 -9.48 -17.38 12.59
N SER A 228 -10.69 -17.36 12.03
CA SER A 228 -11.06 -18.13 10.85
C SER A 228 -10.45 -17.59 9.54
N THR A 229 -9.83 -16.41 9.59
CA THR A 229 -9.18 -15.77 8.44
C THR A 229 -7.84 -16.42 8.03
N GLY A 230 -7.39 -17.45 8.76
CA GLY A 230 -6.27 -18.32 8.35
C GLY A 230 -4.90 -17.65 8.36
N ASP A 231 -4.69 -16.68 9.25
CA ASP A 231 -3.47 -15.85 9.34
C ASP A 231 -3.21 -14.95 8.12
N TYR A 232 -4.19 -14.75 7.24
CA TYR A 232 -4.07 -13.93 6.03
C TYR A 232 -4.53 -12.47 6.25
N GLU A 233 -4.25 -11.59 5.28
CA GLU A 233 -4.54 -10.15 5.37
C GLU A 233 -6.03 -9.86 5.05
N ALA A 234 -6.93 -10.37 5.88
CA ALA A 234 -8.39 -10.26 5.78
C ALA A 234 -8.94 -8.93 6.32
N ALA A 235 -8.13 -7.88 6.32
CA ALA A 235 -8.49 -6.55 6.80
C ALA A 235 -7.94 -5.46 5.87
N ALA A 236 -8.58 -4.30 5.85
CA ALA A 236 -8.11 -3.15 5.11
C ALA A 236 -8.67 -1.83 5.68
N VAL A 237 -7.94 -0.73 5.43
CA VAL A 237 -8.34 0.62 5.82
C VAL A 237 -8.22 1.60 4.66
N ALA A 238 -9.17 2.52 4.54
CA ALA A 238 -9.11 3.61 3.57
C ALA A 238 -9.91 4.82 4.05
N TYR A 239 -9.44 6.02 3.71
CA TYR A 239 -10.30 7.21 3.78
C TYR A 239 -11.08 7.35 2.48
N SER A 240 -12.35 7.75 2.60
CA SER A 240 -13.11 8.31 1.48
C SER A 240 -12.36 9.49 0.90
N ALA A 241 -12.46 9.73 -0.40
CA ALA A 241 -11.71 10.81 -1.02
C ALA A 241 -12.16 12.21 -0.59
N ASP A 242 -13.39 12.37 -0.08
CA ASP A 242 -13.79 13.61 0.60
C ASP A 242 -13.26 13.74 2.03
N GLY A 243 -12.60 12.71 2.55
CA GLY A 243 -12.02 12.64 3.89
C GLY A 243 -13.05 12.56 5.01
N SER A 244 -14.33 12.36 4.72
CA SER A 244 -15.40 12.37 5.73
C SER A 244 -15.56 11.06 6.48
N GLN A 245 -15.05 9.97 5.93
CA GLN A 245 -15.13 8.62 6.49
C GLN A 245 -13.78 7.92 6.36
N ALA A 246 -13.27 7.45 7.49
CA ALA A 246 -12.13 6.55 7.58
C ALA A 246 -12.69 5.13 7.79
N MET A 247 -12.79 4.35 6.72
CA MET A 247 -13.44 3.03 6.70
C MET A 247 -12.46 1.95 7.10
N PHE A 248 -12.99 0.99 7.85
CA PHE A 248 -12.34 -0.26 8.22
C PHE A 248 -13.22 -1.41 7.81
N ILE A 249 -12.58 -2.44 7.27
CA ILE A 249 -13.18 -3.75 7.05
C ILE A 249 -12.27 -4.82 7.63
N ALA A 250 -12.85 -5.86 8.20
CA ALA A 250 -12.12 -7.02 8.70
C ALA A 250 -13.02 -8.26 8.70
N GLY A 251 -12.48 -9.42 8.31
CA GLY A 251 -13.12 -10.70 8.61
C GLY A 251 -13.34 -10.82 10.12
N ASP A 252 -14.54 -11.25 10.54
CA ASP A 252 -14.93 -11.21 11.95
C ASP A 252 -14.68 -12.53 12.71
N GLY A 253 -14.22 -13.58 12.03
CA GLY A 253 -14.07 -14.92 12.61
C GLY A 253 -15.28 -15.83 12.42
N THR A 254 -16.40 -15.27 11.95
CA THR A 254 -17.61 -15.97 11.56
C THR A 254 -17.63 -16.14 10.06
N VAL A 255 -17.99 -17.34 9.64
CA VAL A 255 -18.12 -17.76 8.25
C VAL A 255 -18.76 -16.67 7.37
N GLY A 256 -18.04 -16.26 6.33
CA GLY A 256 -18.46 -15.27 5.33
C GLY A 256 -18.56 -13.82 5.81
N TYR A 257 -18.45 -13.55 7.12
CA TYR A 257 -18.75 -12.24 7.66
C TYR A 257 -17.55 -11.29 7.65
N VAL A 258 -17.81 -10.08 7.16
CA VAL A 258 -16.88 -8.96 7.20
C VAL A 258 -17.49 -7.84 8.03
N ASN A 259 -16.89 -7.59 9.19
CA ASN A 259 -17.19 -6.42 10.01
C ASN A 259 -16.71 -5.15 9.31
N TYR A 260 -17.47 -4.08 9.47
CA TYR A 260 -17.08 -2.74 9.05
C TYR A 260 -17.53 -1.68 10.05
N THR A 261 -16.73 -0.61 10.13
CA THR A 261 -17.02 0.60 10.89
C THR A 261 -16.27 1.77 10.24
N PHE A 262 -16.66 3.01 10.54
CA PHE A 262 -15.89 4.16 10.11
C PHE A 262 -15.78 5.24 11.18
N TRP A 263 -14.63 5.92 11.18
CA TRP A 263 -14.44 7.18 11.90
C TRP A 263 -14.92 8.35 11.04
N ASN A 264 -15.73 9.24 11.61
CA ASN A 264 -16.29 10.40 10.91
C ASN A 264 -15.54 11.73 11.17
N GLY A 265 -14.43 11.69 11.93
CA GLY A 265 -13.71 12.87 12.40
C GLY A 265 -13.96 13.22 13.88
N SER A 266 -14.98 12.63 14.51
CA SER A 266 -15.29 12.88 15.93
C SER A 266 -15.76 11.66 16.71
N SER A 267 -16.37 10.67 16.03
CA SER A 267 -16.82 9.43 16.63
C SER A 267 -16.74 8.26 15.65
N TRP A 268 -16.70 7.06 16.22
CA TRP A 268 -16.92 5.82 15.50
C TRP A 268 -18.39 5.62 15.14
N SER A 269 -18.66 5.04 13.98
CA SER A 269 -19.96 4.43 13.70
C SER A 269 -20.12 3.16 14.53
N THR A 270 -21.36 2.71 14.72
CA THR A 270 -21.61 1.35 15.19
C THR A 270 -20.95 0.35 14.24
N THR A 271 -20.31 -0.69 14.77
CA THR A 271 -19.81 -1.80 13.97
C THR A 271 -21.01 -2.55 13.39
N SER A 272 -20.97 -2.80 12.08
CA SER A 272 -21.94 -3.63 11.38
C SER A 272 -21.18 -4.66 10.55
N TYR A 273 -21.89 -5.54 9.85
CA TYR A 273 -21.27 -6.55 9.00
C TYR A 273 -22.09 -6.75 7.72
N PHE A 274 -21.45 -7.36 6.74
CA PHE A 274 -22.13 -8.00 5.62
C PHE A 274 -21.46 -9.36 5.38
N ASP A 275 -22.18 -10.23 4.67
CA ASP A 275 -21.69 -11.53 4.27
C ASP A 275 -21.13 -11.44 2.85
N ILE A 276 -19.89 -11.92 2.65
CA ILE A 276 -19.22 -11.94 1.33
C ILE A 276 -19.77 -13.05 0.43
N ASP A 277 -20.33 -14.11 0.98
CA ASP A 277 -21.06 -15.13 0.24
C ASP A 277 -22.05 -15.88 1.16
N THR A 278 -23.33 -15.49 1.08
CA THR A 278 -24.41 -16.12 1.85
C THR A 278 -24.71 -17.58 1.48
N THR A 279 -24.06 -18.12 0.44
CA THR A 279 -24.33 -19.45 -0.11
C THR A 279 -23.26 -20.48 0.19
N ASP A 280 -22.08 -20.04 0.62
CA ASP A 280 -20.98 -20.90 0.99
C ASP A 280 -20.75 -20.83 2.52
N SER A 281 -19.71 -21.52 2.98
CA SER A 281 -19.37 -21.47 4.40
C SER A 281 -17.87 -21.28 4.61
N VAL A 282 -17.29 -20.29 3.91
CA VAL A 282 -15.86 -20.03 3.97
C VAL A 282 -15.56 -18.58 4.39
N ASP A 283 -14.45 -18.42 5.10
CA ASP A 283 -14.00 -17.14 5.63
C ASP A 283 -13.10 -16.39 4.64
N VAL A 284 -13.21 -15.07 4.68
CA VAL A 284 -12.30 -14.17 3.98
C VAL A 284 -10.85 -14.42 4.41
N GLN A 285 -9.95 -14.55 3.43
CA GLN A 285 -8.51 -14.65 3.66
C GLN A 285 -7.81 -13.33 3.28
N PHE A 286 -8.23 -12.70 2.19
CA PHE A 286 -7.67 -11.43 1.76
C PHE A 286 -8.75 -10.40 1.52
N ALA A 287 -8.56 -9.21 2.08
CA ALA A 287 -9.36 -8.03 1.79
C ALA A 287 -8.51 -6.97 1.08
N SER A 288 -9.13 -6.22 0.18
CA SER A 288 -8.58 -4.96 -0.36
C SER A 288 -9.65 -3.90 -0.34
N LEU A 289 -9.26 -2.65 -0.09
CA LEU A 289 -10.18 -1.52 0.02
C LEU A 289 -9.54 -0.30 -0.62
N HIS A 290 -10.23 0.28 -1.60
CA HIS A 290 -9.78 1.46 -2.31
C HIS A 290 -10.89 2.50 -2.37
N ALA A 291 -10.55 3.77 -2.14
CA ALA A 291 -11.48 4.88 -2.33
C ALA A 291 -11.48 5.35 -3.79
N ASP A 292 -12.60 5.95 -4.21
CA ASP A 292 -12.65 6.72 -5.44
C ASP A 292 -11.62 7.86 -5.39
N MET A 293 -11.16 8.32 -6.55
CA MET A 293 -10.15 9.40 -6.65
C MET A 293 -10.77 10.79 -6.80
N ASN A 294 -12.11 10.88 -6.85
CA ASN A 294 -12.81 12.16 -6.85
C ASN A 294 -12.91 12.70 -5.42
N SER A 295 -12.33 13.87 -5.16
CA SER A 295 -12.23 14.51 -3.84
C SER A 295 -13.56 14.90 -3.17
N SER A 296 -14.69 14.70 -3.85
CA SER A 296 -16.04 14.89 -3.29
C SER A 296 -16.78 13.57 -3.05
N SER A 297 -16.10 12.45 -3.26
CA SER A 297 -16.70 11.12 -3.28
C SER A 297 -16.50 10.39 -1.97
N LYS A 298 -17.56 9.69 -1.56
CA LYS A 298 -17.53 8.69 -0.49
C LYS A 298 -17.48 7.26 -1.00
N TYR A 299 -17.42 7.08 -2.32
CA TYR A 299 -17.41 5.75 -2.89
C TYR A 299 -16.11 5.03 -2.55
N MET A 300 -16.25 3.77 -2.17
CA MET A 300 -15.14 2.84 -1.98
C MET A 300 -15.48 1.52 -2.66
N VAL A 301 -14.46 0.79 -3.03
CA VAL A 301 -14.56 -0.55 -3.60
C VAL A 301 -13.74 -1.49 -2.74
N ALA A 302 -14.28 -2.67 -2.49
CA ALA A 302 -13.58 -3.75 -1.85
C ALA A 302 -13.62 -5.01 -2.71
N SER A 303 -12.56 -5.81 -2.62
CA SER A 303 -12.50 -7.16 -3.16
C SER A 303 -12.03 -8.12 -2.07
N PHE A 304 -12.60 -9.32 -2.10
CA PHE A 304 -12.34 -10.36 -1.12
C PHE A 304 -12.00 -11.66 -1.83
N VAL A 305 -10.98 -12.35 -1.34
CA VAL A 305 -10.70 -13.75 -1.68
C VAL A 305 -10.84 -14.55 -0.39
N ASP A 306 -11.68 -15.56 -0.40
CA ASP A 306 -11.87 -16.47 0.73
C ASP A 306 -11.06 -17.77 0.57
N GLY A 307 -11.13 -18.61 1.60
CA GLY A 307 -10.46 -19.90 1.62
C GLY A 307 -10.96 -20.92 0.60
N GLY A 308 -12.13 -20.68 -0.02
CA GLY A 308 -12.72 -21.50 -1.07
C GLY A 308 -12.12 -21.21 -2.44
N ALA A 309 -11.32 -20.14 -2.54
CA ALA A 309 -10.90 -19.52 -3.78
C ALA A 309 -12.08 -18.87 -4.54
N ASP A 310 -13.05 -18.35 -3.79
CA ASP A 310 -14.13 -17.54 -4.34
C ASP A 310 -13.76 -16.04 -4.23
N LEU A 311 -14.09 -15.29 -5.28
CA LEU A 311 -13.86 -13.86 -5.40
C LEU A 311 -15.15 -13.08 -5.24
N THR A 312 -15.17 -12.19 -4.27
CA THR A 312 -16.29 -11.27 -4.03
C THR A 312 -15.89 -9.83 -4.29
N PHE A 313 -16.82 -9.07 -4.88
CA PHE A 313 -16.71 -7.63 -5.09
C PHE A 313 -17.75 -6.90 -4.24
N ALA A 314 -17.39 -5.78 -3.61
CA ALA A 314 -18.34 -4.92 -2.91
C ALA A 314 -18.09 -3.44 -3.20
N ILE A 315 -19.16 -2.65 -3.26
CA ILE A 315 -19.09 -1.19 -3.41
C ILE A 315 -19.82 -0.48 -2.28
N TRP A 316 -19.14 0.45 -1.62
CA TRP A 316 -19.72 1.37 -0.65
C TRP A 316 -20.15 2.64 -1.36
N ASN A 317 -21.41 3.06 -1.17
CA ASN A 317 -21.94 4.27 -1.80
C ASN A 317 -21.86 5.53 -0.91
N GLY A 318 -21.23 5.43 0.26
CA GLY A 318 -21.23 6.45 1.31
C GLY A 318 -22.15 6.14 2.51
N THR A 319 -23.07 5.18 2.34
CA THR A 319 -24.09 4.82 3.36
C THR A 319 -24.32 3.31 3.53
N SER A 320 -24.16 2.52 2.47
CA SER A 320 -24.35 1.07 2.50
C SER A 320 -23.42 0.36 1.53
N TRP A 321 -23.12 -0.90 1.82
CA TRP A 321 -22.44 -1.82 0.91
C TRP A 321 -23.43 -2.45 -0.06
N THR A 322 -23.00 -2.67 -1.30
CA THR A 322 -23.64 -3.57 -2.27
C THR A 322 -22.63 -4.64 -2.61
N VAL A 323 -22.97 -5.90 -2.28
CA VAL A 323 -22.10 -7.07 -2.44
C VAL A 323 -22.47 -7.82 -3.71
N SER A 324 -21.47 -8.26 -4.45
CA SER A 324 -21.57 -9.12 -5.64
C SER A 324 -20.67 -10.34 -5.39
N PRO A 325 -21.22 -11.42 -4.80
CA PRO A 325 -20.46 -12.63 -4.51
C PRO A 325 -20.14 -13.41 -5.79
N ASN A 326 -19.24 -14.39 -5.69
CA ASN A 326 -19.03 -15.41 -6.71
C ASN A 326 -18.73 -14.83 -8.10
N ILE A 327 -17.87 -13.81 -8.15
CA ILE A 327 -17.39 -13.24 -9.42
C ILE A 327 -16.61 -14.30 -10.20
N ASP A 328 -15.82 -15.08 -9.47
CA ASP A 328 -15.09 -16.27 -9.89
C ASP A 328 -15.05 -17.20 -8.68
N THR A 329 -15.29 -18.50 -8.88
CA THR A 329 -15.31 -19.50 -7.79
C THR A 329 -14.10 -20.44 -7.81
N THR A 330 -13.08 -20.05 -8.58
CA THR A 330 -11.91 -20.86 -8.87
C THR A 330 -10.69 -19.98 -9.11
N VAL A 331 -10.53 -18.89 -8.34
CA VAL A 331 -9.34 -18.04 -8.51
C VAL A 331 -8.07 -18.86 -8.28
N ASP A 332 -7.01 -18.47 -8.98
CA ASP A 332 -5.77 -19.25 -9.08
C ASP A 332 -5.17 -19.67 -7.74
N VAL A 333 -5.19 -18.76 -6.76
CA VAL A 333 -4.58 -18.94 -5.43
C VAL A 333 -5.43 -18.23 -4.38
N SER A 334 -5.89 -18.95 -3.36
CA SER A 334 -6.50 -18.38 -2.16
C SER A 334 -5.49 -18.00 -1.07
N THR A 335 -4.28 -18.58 -1.09
CA THR A 335 -3.17 -18.27 -0.15
C THR A 335 -2.37 -17.02 -0.51
N GLY A 336 -2.89 -16.20 -1.41
CA GLY A 336 -2.36 -14.93 -1.87
C GLY A 336 -3.47 -14.06 -2.42
N ARG A 337 -3.25 -12.75 -2.48
CA ARG A 337 -4.23 -11.81 -3.02
C ARG A 337 -4.16 -11.79 -4.55
N CYS A 338 -4.78 -12.76 -5.23
CA CYS A 338 -4.74 -12.86 -6.71
C CYS A 338 -5.78 -11.97 -7.44
N ALA A 339 -6.52 -11.14 -6.70
CA ALA A 339 -7.51 -10.20 -7.24
C ALA A 339 -7.43 -8.85 -6.53
N ASP A 340 -7.71 -7.77 -7.26
CA ASP A 340 -7.87 -6.43 -6.67
C ASP A 340 -8.80 -5.55 -7.54
N ALA A 341 -9.40 -4.53 -6.95
CA ALA A 341 -10.31 -3.61 -7.62
C ALA A 341 -9.94 -2.15 -7.31
N ALA A 342 -9.90 -1.29 -8.32
CA ALA A 342 -9.58 0.12 -8.13
C ALA A 342 -10.30 1.04 -9.11
N PHE A 343 -10.46 2.30 -8.71
CA PHE A 343 -11.09 3.34 -9.52
C PHE A 343 -10.12 3.93 -10.55
N ASN A 344 -10.50 3.98 -11.82
CA ASN A 344 -9.73 4.68 -12.85
C ASN A 344 -9.93 6.20 -12.73
N TYR A 345 -11.18 6.66 -12.54
CA TYR A 345 -11.57 8.02 -12.11
C TYR A 345 -13.09 8.13 -11.96
N SER A 346 -13.56 9.09 -11.15
CA SER A 346 -14.95 9.56 -11.11
C SER A 346 -15.97 8.42 -11.01
N ARG A 347 -15.77 7.54 -10.01
CA ARG A 347 -16.67 6.42 -9.68
C ARG A 347 -16.77 5.32 -10.73
N THR A 348 -15.81 5.24 -11.63
CA THR A 348 -15.62 4.09 -12.54
C THR A 348 -14.28 3.42 -12.28
N GLY A 349 -14.20 2.12 -12.51
CA GLY A 349 -13.00 1.35 -12.25
C GLY A 349 -13.04 -0.05 -12.84
N VAL A 350 -12.04 -0.84 -12.45
CA VAL A 350 -11.89 -2.23 -12.87
C VAL A 350 -11.65 -3.12 -11.65
N LEU A 351 -12.28 -4.29 -11.68
CA LEU A 351 -11.87 -5.47 -10.91
C LEU A 351 -11.00 -6.32 -11.85
N VAL A 352 -9.81 -6.69 -11.37
CA VAL A 352 -8.86 -7.53 -12.11
C VAL A 352 -8.51 -8.73 -11.24
N TRP A 353 -8.51 -9.92 -11.82
CA TRP A 353 -8.12 -11.14 -11.13
C TRP A 353 -7.45 -12.14 -12.07
N ASP A 354 -6.67 -13.03 -11.48
CA ASP A 354 -6.14 -14.21 -12.15
C ASP A 354 -7.12 -15.38 -12.03
N THR A 355 -7.45 -15.97 -13.18
CA THR A 355 -8.28 -17.18 -13.26
C THR A 355 -7.87 -17.99 -14.49
N ASP A 356 -7.28 -19.14 -14.23
CA ASP A 356 -7.41 -20.39 -14.97
C ASP A 356 -6.44 -21.38 -14.30
N THR A 357 -6.72 -22.68 -14.36
CA THR A 357 -5.86 -23.69 -13.71
C THR A 357 -4.40 -23.70 -14.23
N THR A 358 -4.05 -22.84 -15.18
CA THR A 358 -2.72 -22.69 -15.81
C THR A 358 -2.05 -21.31 -15.59
N GLY A 359 -2.71 -20.34 -14.95
CA GLY A 359 -2.21 -18.97 -14.75
C GLY A 359 -1.91 -18.16 -16.00
N THR A 360 -2.69 -18.28 -17.07
CA THR A 360 -2.39 -17.58 -18.35
C THR A 360 -3.27 -16.37 -18.65
N THR A 361 -4.28 -16.12 -17.83
CA THR A 361 -5.34 -15.15 -18.15
C THR A 361 -5.59 -14.17 -17.01
N LEU A 362 -5.48 -12.88 -17.33
CA LEU A 362 -6.05 -11.81 -16.53
C LEU A 362 -7.50 -11.57 -16.94
N SER A 363 -8.40 -11.78 -16.01
CA SER A 363 -9.82 -11.47 -16.16
C SER A 363 -10.13 -10.09 -15.60
N VAL A 364 -11.00 -9.38 -16.30
CA VAL A 364 -11.33 -7.98 -16.00
C VAL A 364 -12.81 -7.74 -16.15
N ARG A 365 -13.40 -7.11 -15.13
CA ARG A 365 -14.75 -6.53 -15.21
C ARG A 365 -14.67 -5.05 -14.87
N ASN A 366 -15.34 -4.23 -15.68
CA ASN A 366 -15.53 -2.83 -15.37
C ASN A 366 -16.62 -2.68 -14.30
N PHE A 367 -16.54 -1.63 -13.49
CA PHE A 367 -17.62 -1.25 -12.58
C PHE A 367 -17.89 0.25 -12.63
N SER A 368 -19.09 0.61 -12.17
CA SER A 368 -19.51 1.99 -11.94
C SER A 368 -20.29 2.09 -10.62
N THR A 369 -20.91 3.24 -10.35
CA THR A 369 -21.85 3.38 -9.23
C THR A 369 -23.08 2.46 -9.32
N ALA A 370 -23.38 1.95 -10.52
CA ALA A 370 -24.46 0.98 -10.72
C ALA A 370 -24.05 -0.46 -10.36
N GLY A 371 -22.79 -0.68 -9.95
CA GLY A 371 -22.23 -1.98 -9.65
C GLY A 371 -21.30 -2.51 -10.73
N LEU A 372 -20.97 -3.79 -10.62
CA LEU A 372 -20.08 -4.51 -11.53
C LEU A 372 -20.80 -4.85 -12.84
N VAL A 373 -20.12 -4.66 -13.97
CA VAL A 373 -20.63 -5.05 -15.29
C VAL A 373 -20.43 -6.56 -15.45
N ALA A 374 -21.45 -7.27 -15.95
CA ALA A 374 -21.43 -8.73 -16.07
C ALA A 374 -20.38 -9.27 -17.07
N THR A 375 -20.01 -8.49 -18.08
CA THR A 375 -19.06 -8.90 -19.12
C THR A 375 -17.64 -8.99 -18.57
N THR A 376 -17.09 -10.21 -18.53
CA THR A 376 -15.66 -10.45 -18.31
C THR A 376 -14.90 -10.30 -19.62
N ASN A 377 -13.86 -9.46 -19.62
CA ASN A 377 -12.85 -9.43 -20.67
C ASN A 377 -11.61 -10.20 -20.20
N THR A 378 -10.93 -10.88 -21.10
CA THR A 378 -9.73 -11.65 -20.80
C THR A 378 -8.53 -11.11 -21.55
N TYR A 379 -7.38 -11.12 -20.88
CA TYR A 379 -6.10 -10.72 -21.45
C TYR A 379 -5.11 -11.86 -21.20
N SER A 380 -4.59 -12.45 -22.28
CA SER A 380 -3.52 -13.45 -22.21
C SER A 380 -2.18 -12.76 -22.36
N THR A 381 -1.33 -12.84 -21.35
CA THR A 381 -0.17 -11.94 -21.27
C THR A 381 1.10 -12.64 -20.83
N HIS A 382 1.10 -13.36 -19.71
CA HIS A 382 2.27 -14.15 -19.25
C HIS A 382 1.86 -15.45 -18.57
N THR A 383 2.69 -16.48 -18.74
CA THR A 383 2.50 -17.80 -18.13
C THR A 383 2.77 -17.82 -16.64
N GLY A 384 2.06 -18.66 -15.91
CA GLY A 384 2.31 -18.98 -14.49
C GLY A 384 1.20 -18.44 -13.60
N THR A 385 0.76 -19.28 -12.66
CA THR A 385 -0.35 -19.03 -11.73
C THR A 385 -0.20 -17.70 -11.00
N GLY A 386 -1.21 -16.83 -11.11
CA GLY A 386 -1.23 -15.54 -10.43
C GLY A 386 -1.29 -15.71 -8.91
N GLN A 387 -0.38 -15.08 -8.18
CA GLN A 387 -0.31 -15.18 -6.72
C GLN A 387 -0.64 -13.85 -6.04
N TRP A 388 -0.14 -12.74 -6.59
CA TRP A 388 -0.39 -11.41 -6.05
C TRP A 388 -0.80 -10.46 -7.17
N MET A 389 -1.89 -9.76 -6.95
CA MET A 389 -2.48 -8.74 -7.79
C MET A 389 -2.66 -7.50 -6.93
N ARG A 390 -2.20 -6.36 -7.41
CA ARG A 390 -2.49 -5.07 -6.77
C ARG A 390 -2.69 -3.97 -7.79
N LEU A 391 -3.77 -3.23 -7.63
CA LEU A 391 -4.08 -2.08 -8.44
C LEU A 391 -3.74 -0.78 -7.70
N PHE A 392 -3.26 0.20 -8.45
CA PHE A 392 -2.83 1.49 -7.95
C PHE A 392 -3.39 2.57 -8.85
N SER A 393 -3.96 3.61 -8.27
CA SER A 393 -4.58 4.69 -9.04
C SER A 393 -3.88 6.01 -8.75
N SER A 394 -3.52 6.74 -9.82
CA SER A 394 -2.88 8.04 -9.69
C SER A 394 -3.89 9.07 -9.15
N PRO A 395 -3.50 9.79 -8.08
CA PRO A 395 -4.31 10.89 -7.56
C PRO A 395 -4.31 12.10 -8.51
N ASN A 396 -3.37 12.20 -9.46
CA ASN A 396 -3.34 13.30 -10.42
C ASN A 396 -4.33 13.04 -11.55
N ILE A 397 -5.29 13.94 -11.71
CA ILE A 397 -6.31 13.85 -12.76
C ILE A 397 -5.72 13.93 -14.18
N SER A 398 -4.59 14.61 -14.34
CA SER A 398 -3.91 14.81 -15.62
C SER A 398 -3.04 13.65 -16.05
N ASP A 399 -2.75 12.69 -15.16
CA ASP A 399 -1.93 11.54 -15.54
C ASP A 399 -2.67 10.69 -16.58
N SER A 400 -1.91 10.11 -17.49
CA SER A 400 -2.39 9.13 -18.45
C SER A 400 -1.22 8.19 -18.76
N PRO A 401 -1.29 6.89 -18.45
CA PRO A 401 -2.39 6.19 -17.75
C PRO A 401 -2.50 6.57 -16.26
N ARG A 402 -3.63 6.21 -15.63
CA ARG A 402 -3.92 6.52 -14.21
C ARG A 402 -4.01 5.29 -13.34
N LEU A 403 -4.59 4.22 -13.85
CA LEU A 403 -4.70 2.96 -13.12
C LEU A 403 -3.62 2.01 -13.61
N PHE A 404 -2.83 1.51 -12.68
CA PHE A 404 -1.76 0.55 -12.88
C PHE A 404 -2.12 -0.72 -12.13
N GLY A 405 -1.66 -1.85 -12.64
CA GLY A 405 -1.69 -3.11 -11.93
C GLY A 405 -0.31 -3.74 -11.90
N LEU A 406 -0.02 -4.44 -10.82
CA LEU A 406 1.14 -5.29 -10.65
C LEU A 406 0.67 -6.71 -10.37
N ARG A 407 1.23 -7.65 -11.13
CA ARG A 407 0.94 -9.07 -11.03
C ARG A 407 2.23 -9.83 -10.74
N LYS A 408 2.28 -10.56 -9.63
CA LYS A 408 3.31 -11.57 -9.35
C LYS A 408 2.72 -12.96 -9.50
N ASN A 409 3.41 -13.82 -10.24
CA ASN A 409 3.04 -15.23 -10.36
C ASN A 409 3.88 -16.16 -9.46
N THR A 410 3.47 -17.42 -9.37
CA THR A 410 4.17 -18.48 -8.60
C THR A 410 5.56 -18.82 -9.13
N ALA A 411 5.85 -18.48 -10.39
CA ALA A 411 7.19 -18.55 -10.99
C ALA A 411 8.07 -17.34 -10.64
N LEU A 412 7.61 -16.45 -9.75
CA LEU A 412 8.29 -15.24 -9.28
C LEU A 412 8.45 -14.15 -10.35
N GLY A 413 7.78 -14.26 -11.49
CA GLY A 413 7.68 -13.17 -12.46
C GLY A 413 6.81 -12.05 -11.91
N LEU A 414 7.34 -10.82 -11.92
CA LEU A 414 6.60 -9.60 -11.62
C LEU A 414 6.35 -8.83 -12.92
N TYR A 415 5.09 -8.56 -13.19
CA TYR A 415 4.62 -7.89 -14.39
C TYR A 415 3.83 -6.65 -14.00
N SER A 416 3.83 -5.67 -14.88
CA SER A 416 3.03 -4.46 -14.74
C SER A 416 2.11 -4.31 -15.94
N PHE A 417 0.93 -3.73 -15.73
CA PHE A 417 0.04 -3.30 -16.78
C PHE A 417 -0.63 -1.98 -16.36
N TYR A 418 -1.33 -1.35 -17.28
CA TYR A 418 -2.10 -0.14 -16.98
C TYR A 418 -3.39 -0.08 -17.77
N HIS A 419 -4.36 0.66 -17.28
CA HIS A 419 -5.62 0.89 -17.97
C HIS A 419 -5.45 1.96 -19.05
N THR A 420 -5.78 1.61 -20.29
CA THR A 420 -5.64 2.46 -21.49
C THR A 420 -6.83 3.39 -21.73
N GLY A 421 -7.90 3.24 -20.95
CA GLY A 421 -9.20 3.88 -21.16
C GLY A 421 -10.21 2.96 -21.85
N ASN A 422 -9.75 2.03 -22.69
CA ASN A 422 -10.59 1.04 -23.39
C ASN A 422 -10.41 -0.39 -22.88
N GLY A 423 -9.49 -0.61 -21.93
CA GLY A 423 -9.07 -1.94 -21.48
C GLY A 423 -7.68 -1.89 -20.86
N LEU A 424 -7.05 -3.06 -20.67
CA LEU A 424 -5.69 -3.16 -20.15
C LEU A 424 -4.64 -3.10 -21.28
N SER A 425 -3.48 -2.52 -20.97
CA SER A 425 -2.29 -2.66 -21.79
C SER A 425 -1.80 -4.11 -21.78
N THR A 426 -0.94 -4.46 -22.73
CA THR A 426 -0.13 -5.67 -22.58
C THR A 426 0.73 -5.55 -21.33
N GLU A 427 0.87 -6.65 -20.59
CA GLU A 427 1.76 -6.69 -19.45
C GLU A 427 3.22 -6.46 -19.90
N THR A 428 3.98 -5.77 -19.06
CA THR A 428 5.42 -5.54 -19.19
C THR A 428 6.14 -6.23 -18.05
N ALA A 429 7.07 -7.13 -18.37
CA ALA A 429 7.92 -7.79 -17.39
C ALA A 429 8.83 -6.78 -16.67
N ILE A 430 8.76 -6.75 -15.34
CA ILE A 430 9.61 -5.94 -14.47
C ILE A 430 10.85 -6.74 -14.07
N THR A 431 10.63 -7.97 -13.62
CA THR A 431 11.67 -8.95 -13.28
C THR A 431 11.09 -10.36 -13.35
N THR A 432 11.94 -11.36 -13.57
CA THR A 432 11.55 -12.78 -13.59
C THR A 432 11.75 -13.47 -12.24
N ASN A 433 12.19 -12.75 -11.21
CA ASN A 433 12.46 -13.33 -9.90
C ASN A 433 12.26 -12.29 -8.79
N ASN A 434 11.01 -12.11 -8.36
CA ASN A 434 10.58 -11.12 -7.37
C ASN A 434 10.32 -11.72 -5.98
N GLY A 435 11.14 -11.31 -5.01
CA GLY A 435 10.98 -11.68 -3.60
C GLY A 435 11.14 -13.18 -3.31
N PRO A 436 11.11 -13.59 -2.04
CA PRO A 436 10.87 -14.99 -1.68
C PRO A 436 9.49 -15.47 -2.15
N VAL A 437 9.35 -16.78 -2.31
CA VAL A 437 8.07 -17.44 -2.66
C VAL A 437 7.02 -17.14 -1.59
N GLY A 438 5.81 -16.78 -1.99
CA GLY A 438 4.72 -16.52 -1.06
C GLY A 438 4.64 -15.09 -0.50
N TYR A 439 5.54 -14.18 -0.88
CA TYR A 439 5.54 -12.82 -0.34
C TYR A 439 5.25 -11.73 -1.39
N GLU A 440 4.47 -10.71 -1.01
CA GLU A 440 4.21 -9.49 -1.80
C GLU A 440 5.38 -8.49 -1.70
N ALA A 441 6.52 -8.82 -2.31
CA ALA A 441 7.74 -8.02 -2.24
C ALA A 441 7.83 -6.95 -3.35
N PHE A 442 6.73 -6.20 -3.55
CA PHE A 442 6.65 -5.08 -4.48
C PHE A 442 5.63 -4.03 -4.03
N TRP A 443 5.79 -2.79 -4.49
CA TRP A 443 4.83 -1.70 -4.27
C TRP A 443 5.00 -0.59 -5.28
N LEU A 444 3.95 0.22 -5.46
CA LEU A 444 3.98 1.40 -6.31
C LEU A 444 3.29 2.57 -5.60
N ASP A 445 3.85 3.77 -5.76
CA ASP A 445 3.12 5.01 -5.44
C ASP A 445 3.47 6.10 -6.47
N PHE A 446 2.61 7.10 -6.55
CA PHE A 446 2.65 8.18 -7.52
C PHE A 446 3.18 9.45 -6.90
N ILE A 447 3.89 10.24 -7.70
CA ILE A 447 4.14 11.63 -7.32
C ILE A 447 2.81 12.36 -7.16
N LYS A 448 2.59 13.01 -6.01
CA LYS A 448 1.35 13.76 -5.74
C LYS A 448 1.48 15.23 -6.12
N LYS A 449 2.71 15.76 -6.04
CA LYS A 449 3.04 17.13 -6.42
C LYS A 449 4.52 17.24 -6.79
N VAL A 450 4.79 17.92 -7.90
CA VAL A 450 6.15 18.27 -8.33
C VAL A 450 6.54 19.58 -7.66
N ASP A 451 7.61 19.57 -6.86
CA ASP A 451 8.22 20.78 -6.31
C ASP A 451 9.60 20.96 -6.95
N ASN A 452 9.74 21.98 -7.80
CA ASN A 452 10.99 22.24 -8.54
C ASN A 452 12.09 22.84 -7.64
N LEU A 453 11.80 23.14 -6.37
CA LEU A 453 12.73 23.84 -5.47
C LEU A 453 13.59 22.93 -4.60
N GLY A 454 13.40 21.60 -4.67
CA GLY A 454 14.04 20.67 -3.72
C GLY A 454 13.70 21.03 -2.26
N PRO A 455 14.35 20.43 -1.25
CA PRO A 455 14.23 20.93 0.11
C PRO A 455 14.76 22.38 0.16
N SER A 456 13.88 23.38 0.26
CA SER A 456 14.32 24.69 0.71
C SER A 456 14.68 24.54 2.18
N PHE A 457 15.98 24.40 2.47
CA PHE A 457 16.51 24.43 3.83
C PHE A 457 16.39 25.86 4.39
N SER A 458 15.18 26.36 4.58
CA SER A 458 14.94 27.40 5.57
C SER A 458 14.92 26.68 6.91
N SER A 459 15.98 26.85 7.70
CA SER A 459 16.07 26.34 9.08
C SER A 459 14.72 26.50 9.78
N PRO A 460 14.12 25.44 10.35
CA PRO A 460 12.95 25.62 11.19
C PRO A 460 13.36 26.56 12.32
N THR A 461 12.63 27.68 12.47
CA THR A 461 12.60 28.40 13.73
C THR A 461 12.20 27.38 14.79
N VAL A 462 13.17 26.97 15.60
CA VAL A 462 12.92 26.13 16.77
C VAL A 462 11.99 26.94 17.65
N ASN A 463 10.71 26.55 17.68
CA ASN A 463 9.78 27.09 18.66
C ASN A 463 10.09 26.40 19.99
N THR A 464 11.01 26.96 20.77
CA THR A 464 11.51 26.42 22.05
C THR A 464 10.48 26.58 23.18
N THR A 465 9.22 26.24 22.97
CA THR A 465 8.24 26.20 24.07
C THR A 465 7.31 25.00 23.94
N SER A 466 7.76 23.87 24.48
CA SER A 466 6.89 22.95 25.21
C SER A 466 7.72 22.31 26.32
N THR A 467 7.45 22.76 27.54
CA THR A 467 7.76 22.05 28.79
C THR A 467 6.98 20.77 28.89
#